data_AF-A0A956VQA8-F1
#
_entry.id   AF-A0A956VQA8-F1
#
_cell.length_a   1.000
_cell.length_b   1.000
_cell.length_c   1.000
_cell.angle_alpha   90.00
_cell.angle_beta   90.00
_cell.angle_gamma   90.00
#
_symmetry.space_group_name_H-M   'P 1'
#
loop_
_entity.id
_entity.type
_entity.pdbx_description
1 polymer ?
#
loop_
_entity_poly.entity_id
_entity_poly.type
_entity_poly.pdbx_seq_one_letter_code
_entity_poly.pdbx_strand_id
1 'polypeptide(L)'
;MARNGSSPKSISSNGNGNAAKNGAGQNGAARNGTGDVATWTVKAGLAQMLKGGVIMDVTDAKQAEIAQEAGAVAVMALERVPSDIRAEGGVARMSHVKKIQEIQRSVSIPVMAKARIGHFVEA
;
A
#
# COMPACT_ATOMS: atom_id res chain seq x y z
N MET A 1 15.10 68.60 40.06
CA MET A 1 14.51 69.54 39.08
C MET A 1 14.85 69.03 37.68
N ALA A 2 13.86 68.49 36.95
CA ALA A 2 13.70 68.29 35.48
C ALA A 2 14.95 67.99 34.58
N ARG A 3 14.97 67.09 33.58
CA ARG A 3 14.03 66.88 32.45
C ARG A 3 14.27 65.53 31.73
N ASN A 4 13.21 65.06 31.07
CA ASN A 4 13.13 64.00 30.05
C ASN A 4 14.16 64.11 28.91
N GLY A 5 14.57 62.95 28.39
CA GLY A 5 15.23 62.77 27.10
C GLY A 5 15.00 61.36 26.55
N SER A 6 13.89 61.19 25.83
CA SER A 6 13.43 59.96 25.17
C SER A 6 14.23 59.65 23.90
N SER A 7 14.58 58.38 23.68
CA SER A 7 14.83 57.80 22.34
C SER A 7 14.23 56.38 22.29
N PRO A 8 13.42 56.04 21.28
CA PRO A 8 12.64 54.81 21.26
C PRO A 8 13.48 53.63 20.74
N LYS A 9 13.58 52.53 21.50
CA LYS A 9 14.10 51.26 20.99
C LYS A 9 12.96 50.42 20.41
N SER A 10 13.04 50.25 19.10
CA SER A 10 12.57 49.14 18.24
C SER A 10 11.56 48.13 18.82
N ILE A 11 10.40 48.15 18.17
CA ILE A 11 9.38 47.11 18.03
C ILE A 11 9.90 45.67 18.21
N SER A 12 9.34 44.96 19.19
CA SER A 12 9.23 43.50 19.19
C SER A 12 7.75 43.16 19.16
N SER A 13 7.26 42.78 17.98
CA SER A 13 5.90 42.33 17.74
C SER A 13 5.64 41.00 18.47
N ASN A 14 4.97 41.05 19.61
CA ASN A 14 4.36 39.89 20.23
C ASN A 14 2.84 39.98 19.99
N GLY A 15 2.43 39.61 18.77
CA GLY A 15 1.04 39.56 18.36
C GLY A 15 0.46 38.17 18.64
N ASN A 16 -0.20 38.02 19.79
CA ASN A 16 -1.11 36.92 20.06
C ASN A 16 -2.45 37.21 19.36
N GLY A 17 -2.90 36.30 18.49
CA GLY A 17 -4.09 36.49 17.65
C GLY A 17 -4.71 35.18 17.19
N ASN A 18 -5.57 34.63 18.04
CA ASN A 18 -6.82 33.88 17.78
C ASN A 18 -6.93 32.81 16.66
N ALA A 19 -7.20 31.59 17.13
CA ALA A 19 -8.41 30.81 16.86
C ALA A 19 -8.81 30.45 15.41
N ALA A 20 -8.59 29.18 15.06
CA ALA A 20 -9.58 28.41 14.29
C ALA A 20 -9.57 26.96 14.78
N LYS A 21 -10.75 26.54 15.24
CA LYS A 21 -11.13 25.20 15.69
C LYS A 21 -10.81 24.15 14.62
N ASN A 22 -10.38 22.96 15.04
CA ASN A 22 -10.86 21.69 14.51
C ASN A 22 -10.51 20.57 15.51
N GLY A 23 -11.41 20.38 16.47
CA GLY A 23 -11.48 19.14 17.23
C GLY A 23 -12.30 18.13 16.45
N ALA A 24 -11.75 16.92 16.27
CA ALA A 24 -12.52 15.69 16.08
C ALA A 24 -11.65 14.49 16.45
N GLY A 25 -12.08 13.74 17.47
CA GLY A 25 -11.85 12.30 17.56
C GLY A 25 -10.57 11.80 18.25
N GLN A 26 -10.50 11.96 19.57
CA GLN A 26 -10.01 10.85 20.38
C GLN A 26 -10.99 9.68 20.20
N ASN A 27 -10.53 8.50 19.81
CA ASN A 27 -11.00 7.17 20.27
C ASN A 27 -10.70 6.05 19.27
N GLY A 28 -9.84 5.12 19.69
CA GLY A 28 -9.57 3.88 18.98
C GLY A 28 -8.48 3.05 19.66
N ALA A 29 -8.63 2.81 20.96
CA ALA A 29 -7.77 1.87 21.68
C ALA A 29 -7.80 0.51 20.97
N ALA A 30 -6.64 0.11 20.46
CA ALA A 30 -6.42 -1.16 19.77
C ALA A 30 -6.87 -2.32 20.68
N ARG A 31 -7.99 -2.93 20.32
CA ARG A 31 -8.45 -4.18 20.94
C ARG A 31 -7.54 -5.29 20.41
N ASN A 32 -6.65 -5.75 21.29
CA ASN A 32 -5.72 -6.82 21.04
C ASN A 32 -6.52 -8.13 20.94
N GLY A 33 -6.86 -8.53 19.71
CA GLY A 33 -7.52 -9.80 19.40
C GLY A 33 -6.47 -10.80 18.93
N THR A 34 -6.32 -11.87 19.69
CA THR A 34 -5.33 -12.94 19.55
C THR A 34 -5.45 -13.65 18.20
N GLY A 35 -4.37 -13.58 17.43
CA GLY A 35 -4.16 -14.09 16.07
C GLY A 35 -3.13 -13.16 15.44
N ASP A 36 -2.05 -13.67 14.86
CA ASP A 36 -0.90 -12.87 14.40
C ASP A 36 -1.23 -11.97 13.19
N VAL A 37 -2.15 -11.01 13.38
CA VAL A 37 -2.53 -10.05 12.35
C VAL A 37 -1.45 -8.97 12.34
N ALA A 38 -0.62 -8.99 11.29
CA ALA A 38 0.40 -7.97 11.09
C ALA A 38 -0.23 -6.58 11.23
N THR A 39 0.42 -5.73 12.05
CA THR A 39 -0.06 -4.37 12.31
C THR A 39 -0.11 -3.56 11.02
N TRP A 40 -0.94 -2.53 10.99
CA TRP A 40 -1.06 -1.64 9.83
C TRP A 40 0.29 -1.12 9.35
N THR A 41 1.16 -0.74 10.28
CA THR A 41 2.52 -0.25 10.00
C THR A 41 3.35 -1.25 9.20
N VAL A 42 3.30 -2.55 9.55
CA VAL A 42 4.04 -3.60 8.85
C VAL A 42 3.49 -3.78 7.44
N LYS A 43 2.16 -3.84 7.28
CA LYS A 43 1.51 -4.00 5.97
C LYS A 43 1.82 -2.83 5.04
N ALA A 44 1.76 -1.60 5.55
CA ALA A 44 2.12 -0.40 4.80
C ALA A 44 3.61 -0.39 4.42
N GLY A 45 4.50 -0.84 5.32
CA GLY A 45 5.93 -0.98 5.05
C GLY A 45 6.23 -1.96 3.92
N LEU A 46 5.58 -3.12 3.90
CA LEU A 46 5.72 -4.09 2.81
C LEU A 46 5.30 -3.51 1.46
N ALA A 47 4.16 -2.79 1.42
CA ALA A 47 3.72 -2.14 0.19
C ALA A 47 4.67 -1.01 -0.26
N GLN A 48 5.32 -0.31 0.68
CA GLN A 48 6.30 0.73 0.40
C GLN A 48 7.53 0.18 -0.35
N MET A 49 7.94 -1.06 -0.07
CA MET A 49 9.10 -1.70 -0.71
C MET A 49 8.89 -1.94 -2.22
N LEU A 50 7.64 -1.96 -2.69
CA LEU A 50 7.31 -2.16 -4.10
C LEU A 50 7.33 -0.87 -4.94
N LYS A 51 7.58 0.29 -4.31
CA LYS A 51 7.57 1.58 -5.01
C LYS A 51 8.71 1.70 -6.01
N GLY A 52 8.41 2.28 -7.18
CA GLY A 52 9.38 2.46 -8.27
C GLY A 52 9.60 1.19 -9.10
N GLY A 53 8.96 0.08 -8.75
CA GLY A 53 9.00 -1.18 -9.49
C GLY A 53 7.83 -1.36 -10.45
N VAL A 54 7.94 -2.41 -11.27
CA VAL A 54 6.85 -2.93 -12.11
C VAL A 54 6.39 -4.26 -11.55
N ILE A 55 5.06 -4.46 -11.52
CA ILE A 55 4.42 -5.74 -11.18
C ILE A 55 3.83 -6.30 -12.47
N MET A 56 4.24 -7.51 -12.87
CA MET A 56 3.82 -8.12 -14.14
C MET A 56 2.74 -9.18 -13.93
N ASP A 57 1.67 -9.12 -14.72
CA ASP A 57 0.67 -10.19 -14.80
C ASP A 57 1.25 -11.40 -15.55
N VAL A 58 1.17 -12.60 -14.96
CA VAL A 58 1.71 -13.84 -15.51
C VAL A 58 0.72 -14.99 -15.37
N THR A 59 0.78 -15.96 -16.28
CA THR A 59 -0.17 -17.09 -16.36
C THR A 59 0.47 -18.47 -16.17
N ASP A 60 1.80 -18.55 -16.23
CA ASP A 60 2.59 -19.76 -16.04
C ASP A 60 3.95 -19.45 -15.38
N ALA A 61 4.68 -20.49 -14.99
CA ALA A 61 5.99 -20.36 -14.32
C ALA A 61 7.06 -19.73 -15.21
N LYS A 62 7.03 -19.99 -16.53
CA LYS A 62 8.00 -19.48 -17.49
C LYS A 62 7.87 -17.97 -17.67
N GLN A 63 6.65 -17.46 -17.76
CA GLN A 63 6.37 -16.03 -17.79
C GLN A 63 6.85 -15.36 -16.50
N ALA A 64 6.71 -16.02 -15.35
CA ALA A 64 7.21 -15.51 -14.08
C ALA A 64 8.74 -15.38 -14.06
N GLU A 65 9.47 -16.40 -14.54
CA GLU A 65 10.93 -16.37 -14.67
C GLU A 65 11.38 -15.21 -15.58
N ILE A 66 10.75 -15.08 -16.76
CA ILE A 66 11.04 -13.98 -17.70
C ILE A 66 10.76 -12.61 -17.06
N ALA A 67 9.66 -12.48 -16.32
CA ALA A 67 9.32 -11.24 -15.62
C ALA A 67 10.38 -10.87 -14.57
N GLN A 68 10.87 -11.86 -13.82
CA GLN A 68 11.96 -11.67 -12.85
C GLN A 68 13.25 -11.22 -13.55
N GLU A 69 13.64 -11.89 -14.63
CA GLU A 69 14.83 -11.55 -15.41
C GLU A 69 14.74 -10.15 -16.03
N ALA A 70 13.54 -9.72 -16.42
CA ALA A 70 13.26 -8.38 -16.92
C ALA A 70 13.29 -7.29 -15.84
N GLY A 71 13.48 -7.65 -14.56
CA GLY A 71 13.56 -6.71 -13.44
C GLY A 71 12.21 -6.35 -12.82
N ALA A 72 11.18 -7.19 -12.96
CA ALA A 72 9.94 -7.03 -12.21
C ALA A 72 10.22 -7.12 -10.70
N VAL A 73 9.62 -6.22 -9.92
CA VAL A 73 9.76 -6.22 -8.45
C VAL A 73 8.81 -7.23 -7.80
N ALA A 74 7.74 -7.61 -8.50
CA ALA A 74 6.83 -8.69 -8.12
C ALA A 74 6.05 -9.19 -9.35
N VAL A 75 5.37 -10.33 -9.21
CA VAL A 75 4.47 -10.87 -10.24
C VAL A 75 3.07 -11.10 -9.70
N MET A 76 2.09 -11.07 -10.60
CA MET A 76 0.68 -11.33 -10.30
C MET A 76 0.23 -12.59 -11.05
N ALA A 77 -0.09 -13.66 -10.31
CA ALA A 77 -0.45 -14.96 -10.86
C ALA A 77 -1.94 -15.05 -11.22
N LEU A 78 -2.24 -15.26 -12.51
CA LEU A 78 -3.58 -15.29 -13.08
C LEU A 78 -3.85 -16.59 -13.86
N GLU A 79 -5.11 -16.99 -14.00
CA GLU A 79 -5.46 -18.01 -15.01
C GLU A 79 -5.44 -17.46 -16.43
N ARG A 80 -5.89 -16.21 -16.58
CA ARG A 80 -6.01 -15.50 -17.84
C ARG A 80 -5.61 -14.04 -17.64
N VAL A 81 -4.96 -13.46 -18.64
CA VAL A 81 -4.59 -12.03 -18.61
C VAL A 81 -5.84 -11.15 -18.80
N PRO A 82 -5.79 -9.87 -18.35
CA PRO A 82 -6.95 -8.97 -18.44
C PRO A 82 -7.46 -8.70 -19.87
N SER A 83 -6.62 -8.84 -20.90
CA SER A 83 -7.06 -8.75 -22.30
C SER A 83 -8.02 -9.88 -22.63
N ASP A 84 -7.66 -11.11 -22.28
CA ASP A 84 -8.37 -12.32 -22.65
C ASP A 84 -9.69 -12.42 -21.88
N ILE A 85 -9.68 -12.05 -20.59
CA ILE A 85 -10.90 -11.95 -19.78
C ILE A 85 -11.92 -10.99 -20.42
N ARG A 86 -11.46 -9.86 -21.00
CA ARG A 86 -12.35 -8.90 -21.66
C ARG A 86 -12.84 -9.40 -23.01
N ALA A 87 -12.02 -10.13 -23.76
CA ALA A 87 -12.36 -10.65 -25.08
C ALA A 87 -13.34 -11.83 -25.00
N GLU A 88 -13.09 -12.78 -24.11
CA GLU A 88 -13.90 -13.99 -23.94
C GLU A 88 -15.14 -13.76 -23.07
N GLY A 89 -15.07 -12.76 -22.18
CA GLY A 89 -16.09 -12.51 -21.17
C GLY A 89 -16.18 -13.64 -20.13
N GLY A 90 -17.37 -13.76 -19.54
CA GLY A 90 -17.65 -14.76 -18.50
C GLY A 90 -17.14 -14.38 -17.10
N VAL A 91 -17.14 -15.36 -16.20
CA VAL A 91 -16.81 -15.14 -14.77
C VAL A 91 -15.35 -15.47 -14.51
N ALA A 92 -14.54 -14.44 -14.23
CA ALA A 92 -13.18 -14.62 -13.72
C ALA A 92 -13.20 -14.89 -12.20
N ARG A 93 -12.45 -15.91 -11.77
CA ARG A 93 -12.29 -16.33 -10.36
C ARG A 93 -10.81 -16.33 -9.98
N MET A 94 -10.51 -16.62 -8.71
CA MET A 94 -9.14 -16.87 -8.25
C MET A 94 -8.49 -17.98 -9.08
N SER A 95 -7.19 -17.84 -9.31
CA SER A 95 -6.39 -18.87 -9.96
C SER A 95 -6.30 -20.14 -9.13
N HIS A 96 -6.14 -21.29 -9.79
CA HIS A 96 -5.96 -22.54 -9.08
C HIS A 96 -4.71 -22.46 -8.18
N VAL A 97 -4.86 -22.90 -6.93
CA VAL A 97 -3.77 -22.88 -5.93
C VAL A 97 -2.51 -23.56 -6.44
N LYS A 98 -2.65 -24.66 -7.20
CA LYS A 98 -1.52 -25.37 -7.80
C LYS A 98 -0.69 -24.46 -8.74
N LYS A 99 -1.35 -23.66 -9.57
CA LYS A 99 -0.69 -22.71 -10.49
C LYS A 99 0.03 -21.61 -9.71
N ILE A 100 -0.61 -21.05 -8.69
CA ILE A 100 0.02 -20.02 -7.84
C ILE A 100 1.28 -20.58 -7.15
N GLN A 101 1.19 -21.80 -6.59
CA GLN A 101 2.32 -22.47 -5.95
C GLN A 101 3.45 -22.82 -6.93
N GLU A 102 3.10 -23.16 -8.17
CA GLU A 102 4.08 -23.39 -9.23
C GLU A 102 4.88 -22.12 -9.53
N ILE A 103 4.19 -20.99 -9.77
CA ILE A 103 4.81 -19.68 -9.99
C ILE A 103 5.64 -19.25 -8.78
N GLN A 104 5.13 -19.44 -7.55
CA GLN A 104 5.88 -19.12 -6.33
C GLN A 104 7.17 -19.93 -6.17
N ARG A 105 7.21 -21.15 -6.68
CA ARG A 105 8.43 -21.98 -6.65
C ARG A 105 9.42 -21.62 -7.75
N SER A 106 9.00 -20.98 -8.84
CA SER A 106 9.89 -20.64 -9.96
C SER A 106 10.62 -19.31 -9.78
N VAL A 107 10.10 -18.39 -8.96
CA VAL A 107 10.68 -17.06 -8.74
C VAL A 107 11.01 -16.75 -7.27
N SER A 108 11.96 -15.86 -7.06
CA SER A 108 12.36 -15.34 -5.74
C SER A 108 11.72 -13.99 -5.40
N ILE A 109 11.09 -13.33 -6.38
CA ILE A 109 10.34 -12.08 -6.17
C ILE A 109 8.93 -12.36 -5.60
N PRO A 110 8.32 -11.41 -4.86
CA PRO A 110 6.98 -11.57 -4.32
C PRO A 110 5.94 -11.95 -5.38
N VAL A 111 5.07 -12.89 -5.02
CA VAL A 111 3.95 -13.35 -5.85
C VAL A 111 2.63 -12.88 -5.25
N MET A 112 1.83 -12.21 -6.07
CA MET A 112 0.47 -11.77 -5.75
C MET A 112 -0.55 -12.63 -6.50
N ALA A 113 -1.78 -12.68 -5.99
CA ALA A 113 -2.90 -13.35 -6.65
C ALA A 113 -4.17 -12.51 -6.49
N LYS A 114 -5.17 -12.76 -7.36
CA LYS A 114 -6.46 -12.07 -7.34
C LYS A 114 -7.51 -12.90 -6.60
N ALA A 115 -8.29 -12.24 -5.76
CA ALA A 115 -9.54 -12.74 -5.20
C ALA A 115 -10.71 -11.87 -5.71
N ARG A 116 -11.92 -12.42 -5.75
CA ARG A 116 -13.12 -11.67 -6.12
C ARG A 116 -13.54 -10.72 -5.00
N ILE A 117 -14.14 -9.58 -5.38
CA ILE A 117 -14.64 -8.57 -4.43
C ILE A 117 -15.66 -9.24 -3.50
N GLY A 118 -15.43 -9.13 -2.19
CA GLY A 118 -16.30 -9.70 -1.16
C GLY A 118 -16.15 -11.21 -0.93
N HIS A 119 -15.24 -11.90 -1.64
CA HIS A 119 -15.06 -13.34 -1.53
C HIS A 119 -13.94 -13.70 -0.55
N PHE A 120 -14.19 -13.54 0.75
CA PHE A 120 -13.20 -13.76 1.82
C PHE A 120 -12.67 -15.21 1.92
N VAL A 121 -13.37 -16.20 1.34
CA VAL A 121 -12.92 -17.60 1.30
C VAL A 121 -11.77 -17.80 0.30
N GLU A 122 -11.63 -16.90 -0.68
CA GLU A 122 -10.50 -16.88 -1.63
C GLU A 122 -9.30 -16.09 -1.07
N ALA A 123 -9.46 -15.36 0.05
CA ALA A 123 -8.51 -14.38 0.55
C ALA A 123 -7.68 -14.86 1.75
#